data_AF-A0A7L0AJU3-F1
#
_entry.id   AF-A0A7L0AJU3-F1
#
_cell.length_a   1.000
_cell.length_b   1.000
_cell.length_c   1.000
_cell.angle_alpha   90.00
_cell.angle_beta   90.00
_cell.angle_gamma   90.00
#
_symmetry.space_group_name_H-M   'P 1'
#
loop_
_entity.id
_entity.type
_entity.pdbx_description
1 polymer ?
#
loop_
_entity_poly.entity_id
_entity_poly.type
_entity_poly.pdbx_seq_one_letter_code
_entity_poly.pdbx_strand_id
1 'polypeptide(L)'
;AEDFEVLEEEEEEDEDDLSELPPLEDVGRPPAPPREDAKPPEQGAGDTAGDPQEWLDVLGNGLLKKKTLLPGQGVDSRPQKGQDVTIRLKATLEDGTVVEENPALTFTLGDCDVLQALDLCVQLLEMGETALIVSEAKYCYGAQGRSPDIPPNASLTLEVELLAARDAPDLELLSGKEKIQLANRKRERGNFFYQQADYVLAINSYDIALRIVGSSSKVDFSPDEEAELLDVKVKCLNNLAASQLKLDHFKAALKSCNLVLEHQPGNIKALFRKGKVLAQQGEYREAIPILKAALKLEPSNKTIHAELSKLVKKHADQRNVETEMYRKMLGNPSAASTPRKCKDKLPWSIPWKWLFGATAIALGGVALSVVIAARN
;
A
#
# COMPACT_ATOMS: atom_id res chain seq x y z
N ALA A 1 -4.14 35.41 12.50
CA ALA A 1 -3.30 34.77 13.53
C ALA A 1 -4.28 34.08 14.44
N GLU A 2 -4.44 32.77 14.27
CA GLU A 2 -5.18 31.93 15.20
C GLU A 2 -4.12 31.10 15.89
N ASP A 3 -3.90 31.40 17.17
CA ASP A 3 -2.89 30.79 18.02
C ASP A 3 -3.36 29.38 18.39
N PHE A 4 -2.58 28.39 18.00
CA PHE A 4 -2.76 27.00 18.42
C PHE A 4 -1.75 26.74 19.55
N GLU A 5 -2.24 26.57 20.78
CA GLU A 5 -1.41 26.17 21.92
C GLU A 5 -0.83 24.79 21.67
N VAL A 6 0.50 24.71 21.60
CA VAL A 6 1.26 23.47 21.51
C VAL A 6 1.51 23.00 22.94
N LEU A 7 0.88 21.88 23.30
CA LEU A 7 1.24 21.14 24.51
C LEU A 7 2.48 20.31 24.23
N GLU A 8 3.47 20.44 25.12
CA GLU A 8 4.69 19.65 25.14
C GLU A 8 4.37 18.24 25.63
N GLU A 9 4.49 17.25 24.75
CA GLU A 9 4.54 15.82 25.11
C GLU A 9 5.90 15.25 24.70
N GLU A 10 6.46 14.45 25.61
CA GLU A 10 7.81 13.90 25.62
C GLU A 10 8.12 13.08 24.36
N GLU A 11 9.36 13.18 23.87
CA GLU A 11 9.87 12.45 22.71
C GLU A 11 10.06 10.96 23.05
N GLU A 12 9.11 10.12 22.65
CA GLU A 12 9.39 8.71 22.38
C GLU A 12 9.87 8.57 20.92
N GLU A 13 10.99 7.87 20.71
CA GLU A 13 11.49 7.49 19.40
C GLU A 13 10.52 6.46 18.78
N ASP A 14 9.49 6.95 18.10
CA ASP A 14 8.53 6.10 17.38
C ASP A 14 9.22 5.46 16.17
N GLU A 15 9.48 4.16 16.25
CA GLU A 15 9.60 3.29 15.07
C GLU A 15 8.39 3.56 14.15
N ASP A 16 8.64 3.75 12.85
CA ASP A 16 7.63 4.16 11.87
C ASP A 16 6.40 3.23 11.90
N ASP A 17 5.35 3.63 12.63
CA ASP A 17 4.11 2.89 12.70
C ASP A 17 3.35 2.98 11.36
N LEU A 18 3.65 2.04 10.47
CA LEU A 18 2.95 1.84 9.20
C LEU A 18 1.52 1.29 9.41
N SER A 19 1.05 1.07 10.65
CA SER A 19 -0.27 0.48 10.91
C SER A 19 -1.45 1.35 10.47
N GLU A 20 -1.26 2.67 10.36
CA GLU A 20 -2.32 3.62 10.02
C GLU A 20 -2.41 3.95 8.53
N LEU A 21 -2.68 2.95 7.68
CA LEU A 21 -3.21 3.21 6.32
C LEU A 21 -4.73 3.08 6.33
N PRO A 22 -5.48 3.91 5.57
CA PRO A 22 -6.92 3.77 5.46
C PRO A 22 -7.23 2.35 4.98
N PRO A 23 -8.24 1.70 5.56
CA PRO A 23 -8.56 0.31 5.28
C PRO A 23 -8.73 0.11 3.78
N LEU A 24 -8.25 -1.04 3.29
CA LEU A 24 -8.54 -1.46 1.93
C LEU A 24 -10.04 -1.48 1.72
N GLU A 25 -10.46 -1.35 0.47
CA GLU A 25 -11.85 -1.51 0.13
C GLU A 25 -12.28 -2.96 0.43
N ASP A 26 -13.21 -3.10 1.36
CA ASP A 26 -13.92 -4.32 1.78
C ASP A 26 -13.10 -5.39 2.55
N VAL A 27 -12.64 -5.07 3.77
CA VAL A 27 -11.91 -6.02 4.65
C VAL A 27 -12.31 -5.89 6.13
N GLY A 28 -12.79 -6.99 6.75
CA GLY A 28 -12.98 -7.14 8.21
C GLY A 28 -11.79 -7.87 8.89
N ARG A 29 -11.51 -7.61 10.19
CA ARG A 29 -10.25 -8.02 10.89
C ARG A 29 -10.48 -8.44 12.37
N PRO A 30 -9.68 -9.39 12.91
CA PRO A 30 -9.10 -9.30 14.27
C PRO A 30 -7.55 -9.51 14.31
N PRO A 31 -6.85 -9.29 15.44
CA PRO A 31 -5.41 -8.95 15.48
C PRO A 31 -4.43 -10.12 15.73
N ALA A 32 -3.14 -9.92 15.41
CA ALA A 32 -2.03 -10.90 15.49
C ALA A 32 -0.86 -10.41 16.38
N PRO A 33 -0.03 -11.32 16.96
CA PRO A 33 1.23 -11.00 17.67
C PRO A 33 2.51 -11.36 16.84
N PRO A 34 3.73 -11.00 17.29
CA PRO A 34 4.92 -10.79 16.43
C PRO A 34 5.83 -12.03 16.23
N ARG A 35 6.71 -11.97 15.22
CA ARG A 35 7.62 -13.03 14.73
C ARG A 35 9.11 -12.68 14.90
N GLU A 36 9.95 -13.70 15.12
CA GLU A 36 11.41 -13.67 15.10
C GLU A 36 11.99 -14.26 13.78
N ASP A 37 13.18 -13.77 13.41
CA ASP A 37 13.88 -13.91 12.13
C ASP A 37 14.63 -15.24 11.93
N ALA A 38 14.67 -15.74 10.67
CA ALA A 38 15.71 -16.68 10.23
C ALA A 38 16.04 -16.58 8.72
N LYS A 39 17.35 -16.61 8.41
CA LYS A 39 18.03 -16.42 7.11
C LYS A 39 17.91 -17.61 6.14
N PRO A 40 18.17 -17.40 4.82
CA PRO A 40 17.83 -18.34 3.75
C PRO A 40 19.01 -19.25 3.33
N PRO A 41 18.74 -20.38 2.65
CA PRO A 41 19.73 -21.01 1.79
C PRO A 41 19.29 -21.15 0.32
N GLU A 42 20.32 -21.39 -0.48
CA GLU A 42 20.50 -21.18 -1.90
C GLU A 42 19.89 -22.25 -2.82
N GLN A 43 19.79 -21.86 -4.10
CA GLN A 43 19.32 -22.62 -5.26
C GLN A 43 20.29 -23.72 -5.69
N GLY A 44 19.77 -24.83 -6.22
CA GLY A 44 20.48 -25.55 -7.29
C GLY A 44 20.15 -27.03 -7.49
N ALA A 45 19.40 -27.28 -8.58
CA ALA A 45 19.64 -28.30 -9.60
C ALA A 45 19.06 -29.73 -9.47
N GLY A 46 18.46 -30.18 -10.57
CA GLY A 46 18.62 -31.54 -11.09
C GLY A 46 17.32 -32.30 -11.39
N ASP A 47 16.72 -32.06 -12.56
CA ASP A 47 15.66 -32.92 -13.10
C ASP A 47 16.25 -34.30 -13.49
N THR A 48 16.13 -35.26 -12.59
CA THR A 48 16.16 -36.69 -12.92
C THR A 48 14.79 -37.25 -12.63
N ALA A 49 14.15 -37.87 -13.63
CA ALA A 49 12.92 -38.62 -13.46
C ALA A 49 13.18 -39.79 -12.51
N GLY A 50 12.95 -39.55 -11.22
CA GLY A 50 13.06 -40.52 -10.14
C GLY A 50 11.94 -41.55 -10.20
N ASP A 51 12.11 -42.61 -9.41
CA ASP A 51 11.10 -43.66 -9.22
C ASP A 51 9.75 -43.01 -8.82
N PRO A 52 8.62 -43.31 -9.49
CA PRO A 52 7.32 -42.68 -9.17
C PRO A 52 6.88 -42.85 -7.71
N GLN A 53 7.49 -43.78 -6.95
CA GLN A 53 7.23 -43.96 -5.52
C GLN A 53 8.04 -43.03 -4.59
N GLU A 54 9.06 -42.35 -5.10
CA GLU A 54 9.98 -41.50 -4.32
C GLU A 54 9.44 -40.07 -4.16
N TRP A 55 9.78 -39.44 -3.04
CA TRP A 55 9.43 -38.04 -2.79
C TRP A 55 10.36 -37.12 -3.56
N LEU A 56 9.81 -36.29 -4.44
CA LEU A 56 10.50 -35.18 -5.08
C LEU A 56 10.46 -33.96 -4.16
N ASP A 57 11.63 -33.48 -3.71
CA ASP A 57 11.77 -32.19 -3.05
C ASP A 57 11.84 -31.07 -4.10
N VAL A 58 10.74 -30.34 -4.26
CA VAL A 58 10.52 -29.41 -5.37
C VAL A 58 11.48 -28.23 -5.33
N LEU A 59 11.90 -27.83 -4.12
CA LEU A 59 12.75 -26.65 -3.90
C LEU A 59 14.12 -27.02 -3.33
N GLY A 60 14.38 -28.30 -3.04
CA GLY A 60 15.62 -28.78 -2.42
C GLY A 60 15.81 -28.41 -0.95
N ASN A 61 14.78 -27.85 -0.30
CA ASN A 61 14.82 -27.40 1.09
C ASN A 61 13.94 -28.24 2.03
N GLY A 62 13.26 -29.25 1.51
CA GLY A 62 12.40 -30.18 2.23
C GLY A 62 11.03 -29.64 2.62
N LEU A 63 10.70 -28.39 2.27
CA LEU A 63 9.48 -27.69 2.71
C LEU A 63 8.32 -27.79 1.73
N LEU A 64 8.59 -28.25 0.50
CA LEU A 64 7.58 -28.52 -0.51
C LEU A 64 7.97 -29.81 -1.24
N LYS A 65 7.21 -30.87 -0.99
CA LYS A 65 7.48 -32.21 -1.52
C LYS A 65 6.30 -32.71 -2.34
N LYS A 66 6.57 -33.37 -3.44
CA LYS A 66 5.60 -34.03 -4.32
C LYS A 66 5.89 -35.52 -4.36
N LYS A 67 4.85 -36.35 -4.34
CA LYS A 67 4.93 -37.78 -4.61
C LYS A 67 3.83 -38.19 -5.57
N THR A 68 4.19 -38.85 -6.66
CA THR A 68 3.21 -39.37 -7.61
C THR A 68 2.51 -40.59 -7.03
N LEU A 69 1.18 -40.60 -7.08
CA LEU A 69 0.35 -41.73 -6.64
C LEU A 69 -0.10 -42.56 -7.85
N LEU A 70 -0.59 -41.87 -8.89
CA LEU A 70 -0.96 -42.47 -10.17
C LEU A 70 -0.27 -41.67 -11.28
N PRO A 71 0.52 -42.30 -12.16
CA PRO A 71 1.19 -41.62 -13.25
C PRO A 71 0.19 -41.09 -14.30
N GLY A 72 0.57 -40.02 -14.99
CA GLY A 72 -0.24 -39.40 -16.04
C GLY A 72 0.18 -39.84 -17.45
N GLN A 73 -0.05 -38.95 -18.42
CA GLN A 73 0.20 -39.19 -19.85
C GLN A 73 1.63 -38.85 -20.30
N GLY A 74 2.60 -38.75 -19.37
CA GLY A 74 4.00 -38.45 -19.67
C GLY A 74 4.36 -36.96 -19.64
N VAL A 75 5.66 -36.68 -19.59
CA VAL A 75 6.22 -35.33 -19.35
C VAL A 75 5.77 -34.29 -20.39
N ASP A 76 5.58 -34.69 -21.65
CA ASP A 76 5.14 -33.78 -22.73
C ASP A 76 3.70 -33.27 -22.53
N SER A 77 2.93 -33.91 -21.63
CA SER A 77 1.56 -33.51 -21.30
C SER A 77 1.47 -32.49 -20.15
N ARG A 78 2.61 -32.06 -19.59
CA ARG A 78 2.66 -31.11 -18.48
C ARG A 78 2.07 -29.75 -18.86
N PRO A 79 1.30 -29.11 -17.97
CA PRO A 79 0.71 -27.81 -18.24
C PRO A 79 1.80 -26.73 -18.31
N GLN A 80 1.55 -25.70 -19.12
CA GLN A 80 2.44 -24.57 -19.27
C GLN A 80 1.99 -23.39 -18.42
N LYS A 81 2.95 -22.57 -17.98
CA LYS A 81 2.66 -21.31 -17.28
C LYS A 81 1.74 -20.43 -18.13
N GLY A 82 0.69 -19.89 -17.51
CA GLY A 82 -0.33 -19.07 -18.16
C GLY A 82 -1.52 -19.86 -18.70
N GLN A 83 -1.52 -21.19 -18.64
CA GLN A 83 -2.70 -21.99 -18.93
C GLN A 83 -3.67 -22.00 -17.75
N ASP A 84 -4.96 -22.08 -18.06
CA ASP A 84 -5.98 -22.41 -17.07
C ASP A 84 -5.98 -23.91 -16.84
N VAL A 85 -5.62 -24.31 -15.62
CA VAL A 85 -5.62 -25.71 -15.20
C VAL A 85 -6.82 -26.00 -14.33
N THR A 86 -7.41 -27.18 -14.52
CA THR A 86 -8.47 -27.72 -13.66
C THR A 86 -7.92 -28.92 -12.91
N ILE A 87 -8.01 -28.87 -11.59
CA ILE A 87 -7.56 -29.96 -10.71
C ILE A 87 -8.71 -30.48 -9.84
N ARG A 88 -8.67 -31.77 -9.49
CA ARG A 88 -9.35 -32.25 -8.27
C ARG A 88 -8.41 -32.00 -7.11
N LEU A 89 -8.90 -31.34 -6.07
CA LEU A 89 -8.13 -30.99 -4.88
C LEU A 89 -8.80 -31.57 -3.65
N LYS A 90 -8.01 -32.23 -2.80
CA LYS A 90 -8.37 -32.52 -1.41
C LYS A 90 -7.24 -32.04 -0.51
N ALA A 91 -7.52 -31.09 0.37
CA ALA A 91 -6.55 -30.53 1.31
C ALA A 91 -6.85 -31.01 2.73
N THR A 92 -5.82 -31.51 3.40
CA THR A 92 -5.89 -32.02 4.78
C THR A 92 -4.81 -31.41 5.65
N LEU A 93 -5.15 -31.15 6.92
CA LEU A 93 -4.20 -30.81 7.97
C LEU A 93 -3.38 -32.04 8.39
N GLU A 94 -2.33 -31.82 9.19
CA GLU A 94 -1.46 -32.89 9.71
C GLU A 94 -2.21 -33.91 10.60
N ASP A 95 -3.27 -33.47 11.28
CA ASP A 95 -4.12 -34.34 12.10
C ASP A 95 -5.12 -35.18 11.28
N GLY A 96 -5.10 -35.04 9.95
CA GLY A 96 -5.99 -35.74 9.02
C GLY A 96 -7.32 -35.04 8.76
N THR A 97 -7.59 -33.89 9.38
CA THR A 97 -8.81 -33.11 9.15
C THR A 97 -8.83 -32.58 7.72
N VAL A 98 -9.92 -32.88 6.98
CA VAL A 98 -10.14 -32.35 5.63
C VAL A 98 -10.66 -30.92 5.73
N VAL A 99 -9.90 -29.96 5.22
CA VAL A 99 -10.25 -28.53 5.23
C VAL A 99 -10.80 -28.06 3.89
N GLU A 100 -10.54 -28.78 2.81
CA GLU A 100 -11.09 -28.47 1.50
C GLU A 100 -11.20 -29.73 0.64
N GLU A 101 -12.31 -29.88 -0.07
CA GLU A 101 -12.48 -30.88 -1.10
C GLU A 101 -13.20 -30.22 -2.28
N ASN A 102 -12.48 -30.09 -3.39
CA ASN A 102 -12.98 -29.45 -4.59
C ASN A 102 -12.80 -30.39 -5.79
N PRO A 103 -13.88 -30.88 -6.40
CA PRO A 103 -13.81 -31.85 -7.48
C PRO A 103 -13.27 -31.25 -8.79
N ALA A 104 -13.31 -29.93 -8.97
CA ALA A 104 -12.94 -29.23 -10.19
C ALA A 104 -12.54 -27.77 -9.92
N LEU A 105 -11.42 -27.57 -9.23
CA LEU A 105 -10.84 -26.25 -8.99
C LEU A 105 -10.10 -25.76 -10.23
N THR A 106 -10.49 -24.60 -10.77
CA THR A 106 -9.84 -23.98 -11.94
C THR A 106 -9.12 -22.69 -11.57
N PHE A 107 -7.86 -22.56 -12.01
CA PHE A 107 -7.04 -21.36 -11.82
C PHE A 107 -5.98 -21.22 -12.92
N THR A 108 -5.46 -20.01 -13.10
CA THR A 108 -4.39 -19.74 -14.07
C THR A 108 -3.04 -20.09 -13.46
N LEU A 109 -2.34 -21.04 -14.07
CA LEU A 109 -1.07 -21.56 -13.56
C LEU A 109 0.04 -20.50 -13.65
N GLY A 110 0.64 -20.16 -12.51
CA GLY A 110 1.72 -19.19 -12.38
C GLY A 110 1.28 -17.80 -11.92
N ASP A 111 -0.03 -17.57 -11.74
CA ASP A 111 -0.59 -16.32 -11.23
C ASP A 111 -0.74 -16.30 -9.68
N CYS A 112 -0.47 -17.42 -9.00
CA CYS A 112 -0.60 -17.56 -7.55
C CYS A 112 -2.04 -17.34 -7.03
N ASP A 113 -3.04 -17.74 -7.81
CA ASP A 113 -4.46 -17.52 -7.52
C ASP A 113 -5.00 -18.30 -6.31
N VAL A 114 -4.40 -19.45 -5.99
CA VAL A 114 -4.94 -20.38 -4.97
C VAL A 114 -3.94 -20.63 -3.85
N LEU A 115 -2.84 -21.35 -4.12
CA LEU A 115 -1.75 -21.60 -3.18
C LEU A 115 -0.45 -21.62 -3.99
N GLN A 116 0.62 -21.03 -3.47
CA GLN A 116 1.93 -21.08 -4.12
C GLN A 116 2.41 -22.53 -4.31
N ALA A 117 2.07 -23.41 -3.35
CA ALA A 117 2.33 -24.84 -3.46
C ALA A 117 1.70 -25.47 -4.72
N LEU A 118 0.49 -25.04 -5.10
CA LEU A 118 -0.17 -25.52 -6.30
C LEU A 118 0.51 -24.98 -7.55
N ASP A 119 0.82 -23.67 -7.62
CA ASP A 119 1.53 -23.09 -8.75
C ASP A 119 2.90 -23.76 -9.02
N LEU A 120 3.64 -24.10 -7.96
CA LEU A 120 4.96 -24.72 -8.06
C LEU A 120 4.92 -26.22 -8.39
N CYS A 121 3.89 -26.95 -7.91
CA CYS A 121 3.80 -28.39 -8.08
C CYS A 121 2.96 -28.81 -9.29
N VAL A 122 1.88 -28.08 -9.62
CA VAL A 122 0.97 -28.47 -10.73
C VAL A 122 1.66 -28.38 -12.08
N GLN A 123 2.61 -27.46 -12.26
CA GLN A 123 3.49 -27.41 -13.45
C GLN A 123 4.35 -28.68 -13.64
N LEU A 124 4.53 -29.48 -12.57
CA LEU A 124 5.29 -30.74 -12.60
C LEU A 124 4.39 -31.97 -12.79
N LEU A 125 3.06 -31.79 -12.78
CA LEU A 125 2.11 -32.87 -12.99
C LEU A 125 1.89 -33.15 -14.47
N GLU A 126 1.81 -34.43 -14.80
CA GLU A 126 1.38 -34.90 -16.11
C GLU A 126 -0.15 -34.90 -16.20
N MET A 127 -0.71 -34.84 -17.41
CA MET A 127 -2.15 -34.87 -17.60
C MET A 127 -2.75 -36.19 -17.08
N GLY A 128 -3.75 -36.11 -16.21
CA GLY A 128 -4.35 -37.25 -15.52
C GLY A 128 -3.53 -37.79 -14.34
N GLU A 129 -2.36 -37.21 -14.02
CA GLU A 129 -1.56 -37.61 -12.86
C GLU A 129 -2.31 -37.28 -11.57
N THR A 130 -2.29 -38.23 -10.62
CA THR A 130 -2.67 -37.97 -9.23
C THR A 130 -1.42 -37.97 -8.36
N ALA A 131 -1.21 -36.92 -7.58
CA ALA A 131 -0.06 -36.77 -6.70
C ALA A 131 -0.45 -36.28 -5.31
N LEU A 132 0.38 -36.64 -4.33
CA LEU A 132 0.34 -36.10 -2.98
C LEU A 132 1.41 -35.01 -2.86
N ILE A 133 1.02 -33.83 -2.38
CA ILE A 133 1.90 -32.70 -2.14
C ILE A 133 1.89 -32.41 -0.64
N VAL A 134 3.06 -32.40 -0.01
CA VAL A 134 3.22 -31.96 1.38
C VAL A 134 3.90 -30.61 1.36
N SER A 135 3.25 -29.62 1.97
CA SER A 135 3.68 -28.24 1.92
C SER A 135 3.64 -27.60 3.29
N GLU A 136 4.72 -26.91 3.64
CA GLU A 136 4.77 -26.01 4.78
C GLU A 136 3.85 -24.80 4.59
N ALA A 137 3.42 -24.22 5.72
CA ALA A 137 2.42 -23.15 5.75
C ALA A 137 2.75 -21.95 4.84
N LYS A 138 4.03 -21.60 4.70
CA LYS A 138 4.45 -20.42 3.92
C LYS A 138 4.10 -20.49 2.43
N TYR A 139 3.91 -21.68 1.86
CA TYR A 139 3.45 -21.85 0.47
C TYR A 139 1.93 -22.09 0.39
N CYS A 140 1.25 -22.05 1.53
CA CYS A 140 -0.19 -22.23 1.68
C CYS A 140 -0.84 -20.97 2.28
N TYR A 141 -1.30 -21.03 3.52
CA TYR A 141 -2.03 -19.95 4.21
C TYR A 141 -1.18 -19.14 5.21
N GLY A 142 0.10 -19.48 5.34
CA GLY A 142 1.10 -18.69 6.04
C GLY A 142 0.79 -18.44 7.52
N ALA A 143 1.16 -17.24 7.98
CA ALA A 143 1.09 -16.84 9.38
C ALA A 143 -0.32 -16.77 9.94
N GLN A 144 -1.29 -16.36 9.12
CA GLN A 144 -2.64 -16.09 9.61
C GLN A 144 -3.56 -17.29 9.45
N GLY A 145 -3.23 -18.24 8.58
CA GLY A 145 -4.13 -19.34 8.25
C GLY A 145 -5.35 -18.89 7.45
N ARG A 146 -6.43 -19.67 7.52
CA ARG A 146 -7.77 -19.38 6.96
C ARG A 146 -8.79 -19.64 8.05
N SER A 147 -9.43 -18.59 8.56
CA SER A 147 -10.46 -18.75 9.59
C SER A 147 -11.75 -19.32 8.97
N PRO A 148 -12.45 -20.27 9.62
CA PRO A 148 -12.15 -20.87 10.93
C PRO A 148 -11.36 -22.19 10.86
N ASP A 149 -11.05 -22.69 9.67
CA ASP A 149 -10.75 -24.10 9.40
C ASP A 149 -9.27 -24.43 9.23
N ILE A 150 -8.42 -23.46 8.90
CA ILE A 150 -6.97 -23.63 8.77
C ILE A 150 -6.25 -22.76 9.81
N PRO A 151 -5.61 -23.36 10.82
CA PRO A 151 -4.86 -22.62 11.82
C PRO A 151 -3.68 -21.82 11.25
N PRO A 152 -3.25 -20.75 11.95
CA PRO A 152 -1.95 -20.10 11.75
C PRO A 152 -0.79 -21.09 11.63
N ASN A 153 0.08 -20.89 10.63
CA ASN A 153 1.27 -21.72 10.38
C ASN A 153 0.97 -23.22 10.17
N ALA A 154 -0.23 -23.58 9.73
CA ALA A 154 -0.57 -24.97 9.44
C ALA A 154 0.07 -25.45 8.12
N SER A 155 0.78 -26.57 8.19
CA SER A 155 1.20 -27.33 7.02
C SER A 155 0.02 -28.12 6.44
N LEU A 156 0.03 -28.29 5.11
CA LEU A 156 -1.04 -28.98 4.40
C LEU A 156 -0.50 -30.17 3.60
N THR A 157 -1.29 -31.23 3.60
CA THR A 157 -1.18 -32.31 2.62
C THR A 157 -2.28 -32.13 1.58
N LEU A 158 -1.90 -32.04 0.32
CA LEU A 158 -2.78 -31.81 -0.82
C LEU A 158 -2.75 -33.05 -1.72
N GLU A 159 -3.88 -33.73 -1.86
CA GLU A 159 -4.07 -34.73 -2.90
C GLU A 159 -4.63 -34.03 -4.14
N VAL A 160 -3.89 -34.09 -5.25
CA VAL A 160 -4.16 -33.32 -6.46
C VAL A 160 -4.18 -34.23 -7.67
N GLU A 161 -5.25 -34.18 -8.46
CA GLU A 161 -5.34 -34.82 -9.78
C GLU A 161 -5.44 -33.73 -10.86
N LEU A 162 -4.56 -33.76 -11.86
CA LEU A 162 -4.63 -32.83 -13.00
C LEU A 162 -5.65 -33.31 -14.02
N LEU A 163 -6.80 -32.64 -14.11
CA LEU A 163 -7.92 -33.04 -14.96
C LEU A 163 -7.85 -32.42 -16.36
N ALA A 164 -7.42 -31.16 -16.45
CA ALA A 164 -7.31 -30.44 -17.71
C ALA A 164 -6.28 -29.31 -17.62
N ALA A 165 -5.68 -28.99 -18.76
CA ALA A 165 -4.93 -27.76 -18.98
C ALA A 165 -5.34 -27.18 -20.34
N ARG A 166 -5.73 -25.91 -20.34
CA ARG A 166 -6.24 -25.21 -21.52
C ARG A 166 -5.58 -23.85 -21.60
N ASP A 167 -5.45 -23.32 -22.81
CA ASP A 167 -4.98 -21.95 -22.96
C ASP A 167 -5.94 -21.00 -22.25
N ALA A 168 -5.37 -20.01 -21.54
CA ALA A 168 -6.16 -18.99 -20.87
C ALA A 168 -7.04 -18.24 -21.88
N PRO A 169 -8.19 -17.72 -21.45
CA PRO A 169 -9.09 -17.00 -22.33
C PRO A 169 -8.41 -15.77 -22.95
N ASP A 170 -8.68 -15.54 -24.22
CA ASP A 170 -8.26 -14.30 -24.90
C ASP A 170 -8.98 -13.11 -24.27
N LEU A 171 -8.25 -12.27 -23.55
CA LEU A 171 -8.76 -11.11 -22.85
C LEU A 171 -9.44 -10.09 -23.78
N GLU A 172 -9.13 -10.10 -25.08
CA GLU A 172 -9.77 -9.21 -26.05
C GLU A 172 -11.17 -9.67 -26.47
N LEU A 173 -11.49 -10.95 -26.24
CA LEU A 173 -12.76 -11.58 -26.62
C LEU A 173 -13.72 -11.77 -25.43
N LEU A 174 -13.28 -11.45 -24.21
CA LEU A 174 -14.12 -11.52 -23.02
C LEU A 174 -15.25 -10.47 -23.07
N SER A 175 -16.45 -10.88 -22.68
CA SER A 175 -17.54 -9.93 -22.42
C SER A 175 -17.22 -9.01 -21.24
N GLY A 176 -17.90 -7.86 -21.15
CA GLY A 176 -17.73 -6.91 -20.05
C GLY A 176 -17.88 -7.59 -18.68
N LYS A 177 -18.95 -8.37 -18.51
CA LYS A 177 -19.20 -9.17 -17.29
C LYS A 177 -18.07 -10.14 -16.94
N GLU A 178 -17.59 -10.92 -17.89
CA GLU A 178 -16.50 -11.88 -17.64
C GLU A 178 -15.21 -11.16 -17.25
N LYS A 179 -14.91 -10.04 -17.91
CA LYS A 179 -13.75 -9.20 -17.64
C LYS A 179 -13.81 -8.60 -16.23
N ILE A 180 -14.99 -8.09 -15.83
CA ILE A 180 -15.25 -7.59 -14.46
C ILE A 180 -15.07 -8.69 -13.42
N GLN A 181 -15.65 -9.87 -13.65
CA GLN A 181 -15.54 -11.01 -12.74
C GLN A 181 -14.09 -11.47 -12.58
N LEU A 182 -13.37 -11.63 -13.70
CA LEU A 182 -11.97 -12.05 -13.68
C LEU A 182 -11.08 -11.03 -12.98
N ALA A 183 -11.25 -9.73 -13.26
CA ALA A 183 -10.52 -8.67 -12.59
C ALA A 183 -10.82 -8.62 -11.08
N ASN A 184 -12.08 -8.78 -10.68
CA ASN A 184 -12.46 -8.83 -9.27
C ASN A 184 -11.87 -10.03 -8.54
N ARG A 185 -11.85 -11.21 -9.17
CA ARG A 185 -11.19 -12.40 -8.61
C ARG A 185 -9.71 -12.14 -8.32
N LYS A 186 -8.99 -11.50 -9.26
CA LYS A 186 -7.59 -11.10 -9.07
C LYS A 186 -7.43 -10.03 -7.99
N ARG A 187 -8.35 -9.05 -7.91
CA ARG A 187 -8.38 -8.04 -6.86
C ARG A 187 -8.57 -8.65 -5.47
N GLU A 188 -9.54 -9.56 -5.31
CA GLU A 188 -9.82 -10.26 -4.07
C GLU A 188 -8.63 -11.12 -3.64
N ARG A 189 -7.95 -11.74 -4.61
CA ARG A 189 -6.71 -12.46 -4.34
C ARG A 189 -5.61 -11.54 -3.82
N GLY A 190 -5.45 -10.36 -4.44
CA GLY A 190 -4.55 -9.33 -3.93
C GLY A 190 -4.91 -8.89 -2.50
N ASN A 191 -6.21 -8.73 -2.20
CA ASN A 191 -6.68 -8.41 -0.85
C ASN A 191 -6.31 -9.48 0.17
N PHE A 192 -6.45 -10.76 -0.20
CA PHE A 192 -6.01 -11.88 0.63
C PHE A 192 -4.52 -11.78 0.94
N PHE A 193 -3.66 -11.61 -0.07
CA PHE A 193 -2.22 -11.47 0.16
C PHE A 193 -1.85 -10.24 0.98
N TYR A 194 -2.54 -9.12 0.78
CA TYR A 194 -2.34 -7.91 1.58
C TYR A 194 -2.64 -8.15 3.06
N GLN A 195 -3.70 -8.90 3.38
CA GLN A 195 -4.03 -9.26 4.76
C GLN A 195 -2.96 -10.16 5.39
N GLN A 196 -2.31 -11.01 4.60
CA GLN A 196 -1.17 -11.84 5.03
C GLN A 196 0.15 -11.05 5.16
N ALA A 197 0.13 -9.74 4.88
CA ALA A 197 1.32 -8.90 4.74
C ALA A 197 2.29 -9.37 3.62
N ASP A 198 1.83 -10.19 2.69
CA ASP A 198 2.58 -10.51 1.48
C ASP A 198 2.28 -9.47 0.40
N TYR A 199 2.90 -8.30 0.57
CA TYR A 199 2.65 -7.16 -0.31
C TYR A 199 3.18 -7.37 -1.74
N VAL A 200 4.17 -8.26 -1.92
CA VAL A 200 4.72 -8.57 -3.24
C VAL A 200 3.70 -9.33 -4.08
N LEU A 201 3.11 -10.40 -3.52
CA LEU A 201 2.05 -11.13 -4.21
C LEU A 201 0.77 -10.29 -4.35
N ALA A 202 0.45 -9.45 -3.36
CA ALA A 202 -0.66 -8.52 -3.47
C ALA A 202 -0.50 -7.60 -4.69
N ILE A 203 0.68 -6.98 -4.85
CA ILE A 203 1.02 -6.15 -6.01
C ILE A 203 0.86 -6.94 -7.32
N ASN A 204 1.38 -8.17 -7.38
CA ASN A 204 1.27 -9.01 -8.58
C ASN A 204 -0.20 -9.25 -8.96
N SER A 205 -1.05 -9.63 -8.00
CA SER A 205 -2.47 -9.86 -8.27
C SER A 205 -3.21 -8.58 -8.71
N TYR A 206 -2.94 -7.43 -8.10
CA TYR A 206 -3.52 -6.16 -8.54
C TYR A 206 -3.04 -5.74 -9.93
N ASP A 207 -1.77 -5.96 -10.28
CA ASP A 207 -1.25 -5.67 -11.62
C ASP A 207 -1.91 -6.55 -12.68
N ILE A 208 -2.10 -7.85 -12.41
CA ILE A 208 -2.85 -8.74 -13.29
C ILE A 208 -4.30 -8.24 -13.46
N ALA A 209 -4.97 -7.84 -12.37
CA ALA A 209 -6.31 -7.26 -12.44
C ALA A 209 -6.35 -6.01 -13.32
N LEU A 210 -5.36 -5.12 -13.20
CA LEU A 210 -5.26 -3.90 -14.01
C LEU A 210 -4.95 -4.21 -15.48
N ARG A 211 -4.16 -5.25 -15.76
CA ARG A 211 -3.89 -5.73 -17.12
C ARG A 211 -5.14 -6.27 -17.77
N ILE A 212 -5.97 -7.01 -17.01
CA ILE A 212 -7.28 -7.46 -17.48
C ILE A 212 -8.13 -6.25 -17.81
N VAL A 213 -8.38 -5.34 -16.86
CA VAL A 213 -9.25 -4.18 -17.11
C VAL A 213 -8.73 -3.28 -18.23
N GLY A 214 -7.41 -3.11 -18.33
CA GLY A 214 -6.75 -2.26 -19.32
C GLY A 214 -6.50 -2.92 -20.67
N SER A 215 -6.81 -4.21 -20.86
CA SER A 215 -6.63 -4.87 -22.15
C SER A 215 -7.54 -4.25 -23.21
N SER A 216 -7.06 -4.22 -24.46
CA SER A 216 -7.90 -3.95 -25.63
C SER A 216 -9.13 -4.86 -25.62
N SER A 217 -10.24 -4.38 -26.16
CA SER A 217 -11.45 -5.18 -26.36
C SER A 217 -11.83 -5.18 -27.82
N LYS A 218 -12.17 -6.35 -28.35
CA LYS A 218 -12.86 -6.53 -29.64
C LYS A 218 -14.37 -6.69 -29.48
N VAL A 219 -14.84 -6.67 -28.23
CA VAL A 219 -16.24 -6.76 -27.83
C VAL A 219 -16.68 -5.40 -27.30
N ASP A 220 -17.81 -4.89 -27.78
CA ASP A 220 -18.40 -3.66 -27.30
C ASP A 220 -18.99 -3.86 -25.90
N PHE A 221 -18.74 -2.90 -25.00
CA PHE A 221 -19.28 -2.92 -23.64
C PHE A 221 -20.44 -1.92 -23.53
N SER A 222 -21.42 -2.26 -22.69
CA SER A 222 -22.45 -1.29 -22.32
C SER A 222 -21.85 -0.18 -21.44
N PRO A 223 -22.46 1.03 -21.42
CA PRO A 223 -21.99 2.12 -20.56
C PRO A 223 -21.90 1.74 -19.07
N ASP A 224 -22.80 0.87 -18.61
CA ASP A 224 -22.81 0.38 -17.23
C ASP A 224 -21.60 -0.54 -16.95
N GLU A 225 -21.26 -1.44 -17.89
CA GLU A 225 -20.07 -2.29 -17.79
C GLU A 225 -18.77 -1.47 -17.86
N GLU A 226 -18.71 -0.44 -18.69
CA GLU A 226 -17.55 0.47 -18.74
C GLU A 226 -17.37 1.22 -17.41
N ALA A 227 -18.47 1.70 -16.83
CA ALA A 227 -18.44 2.35 -15.52
C ALA A 227 -18.00 1.39 -14.41
N GLU A 228 -18.47 0.14 -14.43
CA GLU A 228 -18.07 -0.89 -13.45
C GLU A 228 -16.60 -1.32 -13.63
N LEU A 229 -16.12 -1.47 -14.86
CA LEU A 229 -14.70 -1.71 -15.14
C LEU A 229 -13.82 -0.54 -14.64
N LEU A 230 -14.27 0.69 -14.83
CA LEU A 230 -13.57 1.88 -14.32
C LEU A 230 -13.55 1.90 -12.79
N ASP A 231 -14.66 1.55 -12.15
CA ASP A 231 -14.71 1.40 -10.69
C ASP A 231 -13.67 0.35 -10.24
N VAL A 232 -13.71 -0.87 -10.79
CA VAL A 232 -12.73 -1.94 -10.47
C VAL A 232 -11.29 -1.46 -10.70
N LYS A 233 -11.01 -0.74 -11.79
CA LYS A 233 -9.69 -0.15 -12.07
C LYS A 233 -9.24 0.77 -10.93
N VAL A 234 -10.11 1.68 -10.49
CA VAL A 234 -9.81 2.61 -9.40
C VAL A 234 -9.54 1.85 -8.11
N LYS A 235 -10.38 0.86 -7.76
CA LYS A 235 -10.18 0.01 -6.58
C LYS A 235 -8.82 -0.69 -6.60
N CYS A 236 -8.47 -1.31 -7.73
CA CYS A 236 -7.20 -1.99 -7.92
C CYS A 236 -6.00 -1.05 -7.81
N LEU A 237 -6.04 0.13 -8.45
CA LEU A 237 -4.97 1.14 -8.34
C LEU A 237 -4.81 1.64 -6.90
N ASN A 238 -5.92 1.81 -6.17
CA ASN A 238 -5.89 2.21 -4.77
C ASN A 238 -5.21 1.15 -3.89
N ASN A 239 -5.57 -0.12 -4.06
CA ASN A 239 -4.99 -1.22 -3.29
C ASN A 239 -3.53 -1.48 -3.69
N LEU A 240 -3.19 -1.30 -4.97
CA LEU A 240 -1.83 -1.33 -5.48
C LEU A 240 -0.97 -0.24 -4.82
N ALA A 241 -1.47 1.01 -4.74
CA ALA A 241 -0.78 2.10 -4.06
C ALA A 241 -0.55 1.81 -2.58
N ALA A 242 -1.53 1.21 -1.89
CA ALA A 242 -1.38 0.80 -0.50
C ALA A 242 -0.28 -0.26 -0.32
N SER A 243 -0.24 -1.25 -1.20
CA SER A 243 0.76 -2.33 -1.18
C SER A 243 2.17 -1.81 -1.50
N GLN A 244 2.29 -0.92 -2.49
CA GLN A 244 3.55 -0.26 -2.84
C GLN A 244 4.07 0.63 -1.71
N LEU A 245 3.19 1.31 -1.00
CA LEU A 245 3.54 2.12 0.17
C LEU A 245 4.09 1.27 1.32
N LYS A 246 3.57 0.05 1.51
CA LYS A 246 4.09 -0.91 2.51
C LYS A 246 5.49 -1.44 2.20
N LEU A 247 5.94 -1.32 0.95
CA LEU A 247 7.27 -1.73 0.49
C LEU A 247 8.19 -0.53 0.21
N ASP A 248 7.83 0.68 0.67
CA ASP A 248 8.58 1.92 0.43
C ASP A 248 8.86 2.23 -1.06
N HIS A 249 8.05 1.67 -1.96
CA HIS A 249 8.12 1.92 -3.39
C HIS A 249 7.45 3.26 -3.75
N PHE A 250 7.93 4.36 -3.14
CA PHE A 250 7.27 5.68 -3.16
C PHE A 250 6.98 6.21 -4.56
N LYS A 251 7.91 6.09 -5.50
CA LYS A 251 7.72 6.54 -6.89
C LYS A 251 6.56 5.80 -7.57
N ALA A 252 6.45 4.50 -7.36
CA ALA A 252 5.37 3.69 -7.92
C ALA A 252 4.04 4.02 -7.23
N ALA A 253 4.04 4.14 -5.90
CA ALA A 253 2.86 4.51 -5.11
C ALA A 253 2.29 5.87 -5.55
N LEU A 254 3.13 6.90 -5.74
CA LEU A 254 2.69 8.20 -6.27
C LEU A 254 2.05 8.10 -7.64
N LYS A 255 2.63 7.30 -8.55
CA LYS A 255 2.06 7.08 -9.88
C LYS A 255 0.67 6.45 -9.76
N SER A 256 0.53 5.39 -8.97
CA SER A 256 -0.76 4.73 -8.71
C SER A 256 -1.79 5.69 -8.12
N CYS A 257 -1.41 6.49 -7.12
CA CYS A 257 -2.30 7.51 -6.53
C CYS A 257 -2.72 8.58 -7.55
N ASN A 258 -1.81 9.07 -8.37
CA ASN A 258 -2.11 10.07 -9.39
C ASN A 258 -3.10 9.52 -10.42
N LEU A 259 -2.93 8.28 -10.88
CA LEU A 259 -3.86 7.62 -11.80
C LEU A 259 -5.26 7.49 -11.19
N VAL A 260 -5.38 7.22 -9.89
CA VAL A 260 -6.69 7.25 -9.20
C VAL A 260 -7.29 8.66 -9.23
N LEU A 261 -6.49 9.68 -8.90
CA LEU A 261 -6.96 11.07 -8.81
C LEU A 261 -7.28 11.70 -10.18
N GLU A 262 -6.70 11.18 -11.27
CA GLU A 262 -7.09 11.53 -12.64
C GLU A 262 -8.54 11.12 -12.94
N HIS A 263 -8.97 9.97 -12.42
CA HIS A 263 -10.34 9.47 -12.59
C HIS A 263 -11.31 9.99 -11.51
N GLN A 264 -10.83 10.07 -10.26
CA GLN A 264 -11.61 10.48 -9.09
C GLN A 264 -10.81 11.49 -8.25
N PRO A 265 -10.84 12.79 -8.60
CA PRO A 265 -10.07 13.82 -7.89
C PRO A 265 -10.41 13.96 -6.39
N GLY A 266 -11.63 13.56 -6.00
CA GLY A 266 -12.11 13.54 -4.62
C GLY A 266 -11.89 12.22 -3.88
N ASN A 267 -11.09 11.29 -4.40
CA ASN A 267 -10.87 10.00 -3.74
C ASN A 267 -10.03 10.18 -2.46
N ILE A 268 -10.68 10.11 -1.30
CA ILE A 268 -10.08 10.36 0.02
C ILE A 268 -8.89 9.42 0.27
N LYS A 269 -9.02 8.13 -0.08
CA LYS A 269 -7.95 7.15 0.13
C LYS A 269 -6.71 7.45 -0.71
N ALA A 270 -6.90 7.83 -1.97
CA ALA A 270 -5.79 8.20 -2.85
C ALA A 270 -5.12 9.52 -2.41
N LEU A 271 -5.90 10.53 -2.01
CA LEU A 271 -5.37 11.78 -1.46
C LEU A 271 -4.55 11.51 -0.18
N PHE A 272 -5.10 10.74 0.75
CA PHE A 272 -4.40 10.37 1.98
C PHE A 272 -3.09 9.62 1.68
N ARG A 273 -3.14 8.57 0.86
CA ARG A 273 -1.96 7.78 0.49
C ARG A 273 -0.91 8.63 -0.21
N LYS A 274 -1.30 9.50 -1.14
CA LYS A 274 -0.39 10.45 -1.81
C LYS A 274 0.28 11.39 -0.81
N GLY A 275 -0.50 11.96 0.11
CA GLY A 275 0.02 12.81 1.18
C GLY A 275 1.02 12.08 2.06
N LYS A 276 0.72 10.84 2.46
CA LYS A 276 1.61 9.99 3.27
C LYS A 276 2.91 9.63 2.53
N VAL A 277 2.82 9.30 1.24
CA VAL A 277 4.01 9.02 0.43
C VAL A 277 4.93 10.25 0.35
N LEU A 278 4.37 11.43 0.07
CA LEU A 278 5.14 12.68 0.02
C LEU A 278 5.74 13.03 1.39
N ALA A 279 4.99 12.80 2.47
CA ALA A 279 5.49 12.98 3.82
C ALA A 279 6.69 12.06 4.12
N GLN A 280 6.62 10.78 3.76
CA GLN A 280 7.74 9.83 3.94
C GLN A 280 8.96 10.18 3.07
N GLN A 281 8.75 10.85 1.94
CA GLN A 281 9.84 11.40 1.12
C GLN A 281 10.45 12.70 1.66
N GLY A 282 9.88 13.28 2.73
CA GLY A 282 10.31 14.58 3.28
C GLY A 282 9.71 15.80 2.56
N GLU A 283 8.82 15.59 1.58
CA GLU A 283 8.20 16.65 0.78
C GLU A 283 6.97 17.24 1.50
N TYR A 284 7.19 17.74 2.72
CA TYR A 284 6.12 18.18 3.62
C TYR A 284 5.30 19.35 3.06
N ARG A 285 5.94 20.24 2.30
CA ARG A 285 5.29 21.40 1.68
C ARG A 285 4.20 20.99 0.69
N GLU A 286 4.39 19.88 -0.01
CA GLU A 286 3.42 19.32 -0.96
C GLU A 286 2.42 18.39 -0.25
N ALA A 287 2.85 17.63 0.76
CA ALA A 287 2.01 16.70 1.48
C ALA A 287 0.88 17.40 2.28
N ILE A 288 1.17 18.49 2.99
CA ILE A 288 0.20 19.21 3.84
C ILE A 288 -1.06 19.65 3.07
N PRO A 289 -0.98 20.38 1.94
CA PRO A 289 -2.18 20.80 1.22
C PRO A 289 -3.02 19.62 0.70
N ILE A 290 -2.38 18.50 0.34
CA ILE A 290 -3.07 17.28 -0.12
C ILE A 290 -3.84 16.64 1.03
N LEU A 291 -3.22 16.47 2.21
CA LEU A 291 -3.92 15.94 3.39
C LEU A 291 -5.02 16.89 3.88
N LYS A 292 -4.84 18.21 3.78
CA LYS A 292 -5.91 19.19 4.05
C LYS A 292 -7.08 19.03 3.06
N ALA A 293 -6.81 18.73 1.79
CA ALA A 293 -7.86 18.46 0.81
C ALA A 293 -8.63 17.18 1.18
N ALA A 294 -7.95 16.11 1.59
CA ALA A 294 -8.59 14.89 2.09
C ALA A 294 -9.47 15.17 3.33
N LEU A 295 -8.96 15.96 4.28
CA LEU A 295 -9.67 16.32 5.50
C LEU A 295 -10.92 17.18 5.24
N LYS A 296 -10.89 18.05 4.22
CA LYS A 296 -12.08 18.82 3.82
C LYS A 296 -13.22 17.92 3.34
N LEU A 297 -12.90 16.78 2.74
CA LEU A 297 -13.89 15.81 2.28
C LEU A 297 -14.42 14.96 3.43
N GLU A 298 -13.58 14.62 4.41
CA GLU A 298 -13.98 13.86 5.59
C GLU A 298 -13.45 14.51 6.90
N PRO A 299 -14.11 15.57 7.40
CA PRO A 299 -13.62 16.34 8.54
C PRO A 299 -13.53 15.57 9.87
N SER A 300 -14.25 14.45 9.99
CA SER A 300 -14.27 13.60 11.20
C SER A 300 -13.22 12.49 11.18
N ASN A 301 -12.41 12.37 10.11
CA ASN A 301 -11.48 11.26 9.96
C ASN A 301 -10.27 11.42 10.89
N LYS A 302 -10.23 10.63 11.96
CA LYS A 302 -9.19 10.68 13.00
C LYS A 302 -7.79 10.38 12.45
N THR A 303 -7.68 9.44 11.50
CA THR A 303 -6.40 9.05 10.89
C THR A 303 -5.80 10.21 10.08
N ILE A 304 -6.62 10.95 9.32
CA ILE A 304 -6.14 12.12 8.58
C ILE A 304 -5.70 13.24 9.53
N HIS A 305 -6.44 13.46 10.62
CA HIS A 305 -6.06 14.42 11.66
C HIS A 305 -4.72 14.06 12.30
N ALA A 306 -4.53 12.82 12.73
CA ALA A 306 -3.30 12.34 13.36
C ALA A 306 -2.09 12.51 12.43
N GLU A 307 -2.21 12.05 11.17
CA GLU A 307 -1.15 12.18 10.17
C GLU A 307 -0.82 13.65 9.87
N LEU A 308 -1.83 14.52 9.74
CA LEU A 308 -1.63 15.94 9.49
C LEU A 308 -0.94 16.63 10.68
N SER A 309 -1.33 16.32 11.92
CA SER A 309 -0.69 16.86 13.12
C SER A 309 0.78 16.45 13.21
N LYS A 310 1.08 15.16 12.98
CA LYS A 310 2.46 14.62 12.91
C LYS A 310 3.28 15.34 11.84
N LEU A 311 2.70 15.52 10.65
CA LEU A 311 3.34 16.18 9.52
C LEU A 311 3.63 17.67 9.78
N VAL A 312 2.70 18.40 10.38
CA VAL A 312 2.86 19.82 10.69
C VAL A 312 3.94 20.03 11.74
N LYS A 313 4.02 19.18 12.77
CA LYS A 313 5.11 19.18 13.77
C LYS A 313 6.47 18.97 13.08
N LYS A 314 6.63 17.88 12.32
CA LYS A 314 7.87 17.59 11.57
C LYS A 314 8.29 18.73 10.63
N HIS A 315 7.33 19.35 9.93
CA HIS A 315 7.63 20.48 9.05
C HIS A 315 8.04 21.75 9.82
N ALA A 316 7.46 22.01 11.00
CA ALA A 316 7.88 23.13 11.85
C ALA A 316 9.31 22.92 12.38
N ASP A 317 9.62 21.71 12.84
CA ASP A 317 10.94 21.34 13.34
C ASP A 317 12.02 21.46 12.26
N GLN A 318 11.75 20.94 11.05
CA GLN A 318 12.64 21.11 9.90
C GLN A 318 12.91 22.59 9.61
N ARG A 319 11.86 23.44 9.62
CA ARG A 319 12.02 24.88 9.39
C ARG A 319 12.83 25.57 10.49
N ASN A 320 12.66 25.16 11.74
CA ASN A 320 13.41 25.70 12.87
C ASN A 320 14.90 25.34 12.74
N VAL A 321 15.21 24.08 12.44
CA VAL A 321 16.58 23.60 12.20
C VAL A 321 17.22 24.33 11.01
N GLU A 322 16.51 24.44 9.89
CA GLU A 322 16.97 25.20 8.72
C GLU A 322 17.27 26.66 9.10
N THR A 323 16.35 27.32 9.83
CA THR A 323 16.51 28.72 10.25
C THR A 323 17.73 28.91 11.17
N GLU A 324 17.96 27.98 12.09
CA GLU A 324 19.15 27.99 12.96
C GLU A 324 20.44 27.75 12.18
N MET A 325 20.43 26.81 11.23
CA MET A 325 21.56 26.57 10.33
C MET A 325 21.87 27.81 9.51
N TYR A 326 20.87 28.45 8.89
CA TYR A 326 21.03 29.71 8.16
C TYR A 326 21.56 30.83 9.05
N ARG A 327 21.05 30.96 10.28
CA ARG A 327 21.54 31.94 11.27
C ARG A 327 23.01 31.72 11.60
N LYS A 328 23.45 30.46 11.77
CA LYS A 328 24.85 30.11 12.03
C LYS A 328 25.74 30.39 10.80
N MET A 329 25.28 30.05 9.59
CA MET A 329 26.02 30.25 8.34
C MET A 329 26.17 31.72 7.94
N LEU A 330 25.16 32.55 8.18
CA LEU A 330 25.22 33.99 7.87
C LEU A 330 26.03 34.80 8.87
N GLY A 331 26.44 34.19 9.98
CA GLY A 331 27.13 34.87 11.08
C GLY A 331 26.19 35.82 11.82
N ASN A 332 26.30 35.84 13.15
CA ASN A 332 25.54 36.80 13.95
C ASN A 332 26.06 38.22 13.62
N PRO A 333 25.25 39.15 13.06
CA PRO A 333 25.73 40.53 12.81
C PRO A 333 26.09 41.27 14.11
N SER A 334 25.70 40.72 15.27
CA SER A 334 26.10 41.21 16.59
C SER A 334 27.52 40.81 17.03
N ALA A 335 28.24 39.97 16.28
CA ALA A 335 29.62 39.58 16.57
C ALA A 335 30.66 40.21 15.62
N ALA A 336 30.22 41.07 14.70
CA ALA A 336 31.11 41.89 13.88
C ALA A 336 31.40 43.21 14.60
N SER A 337 32.55 43.26 15.28
CA SER A 337 33.26 44.47 15.75
C SER A 337 32.41 45.51 16.50
N THR A 338 32.56 45.54 17.82
CA THR A 338 32.42 46.80 18.55
C THR A 338 33.32 47.85 17.88
N PRO A 339 32.79 48.99 17.38
CA PRO A 339 33.65 50.04 16.89
C PRO A 339 34.44 50.59 18.09
N ARG A 340 35.77 50.65 17.95
CA ARG A 340 36.64 51.34 18.89
C ARG A 340 36.09 52.76 19.08
N LYS A 341 35.75 53.11 20.33
CA LYS A 341 35.37 54.46 20.74
C LYS A 341 36.44 55.46 20.28
N CYS A 342 36.14 56.27 19.28
CA CYS A 342 36.80 57.56 19.12
C CYS A 342 36.19 58.48 20.19
N LYS A 343 37.02 58.92 21.13
CA LYS A 343 36.64 59.86 22.18
C LYS A 343 36.55 61.25 21.56
N ASP A 344 35.36 61.69 21.20
CA ASP A 344 35.08 63.12 21.04
C ASP A 344 33.96 63.53 21.99
N LYS A 345 34.32 64.45 22.88
CA LYS A 345 33.42 65.07 23.85
C LYS A 345 32.60 66.13 23.13
N LEU A 346 31.27 66.04 23.18
CA LEU A 346 30.39 67.20 23.25
C LEU A 346 29.05 66.81 23.90
N PRO A 347 28.49 67.63 24.81
CA PRO A 347 27.31 67.26 25.59
C PRO A 347 26.05 67.88 24.99
N TRP A 348 25.08 67.05 24.59
CA TRP A 348 23.70 67.50 24.48
C TRP A 348 22.72 66.33 24.68
N SER A 349 22.23 66.20 25.91
CA SER A 349 21.14 65.29 26.28
C SER A 349 19.79 66.01 26.14
N ILE A 350 18.91 65.54 25.26
CA ILE A 350 17.51 65.99 25.20
C ILE A 350 16.63 65.00 25.97
N PRO A 351 15.87 65.42 27.00
CA PRO A 351 15.05 64.53 27.80
C PRO A 351 13.78 64.06 27.06
N TRP A 352 13.43 62.79 27.24
CA TRP A 352 12.29 62.04 26.64
C TRP A 352 10.86 62.59 26.89
N LYS A 353 10.70 63.78 27.47
CA LYS A 353 9.38 64.33 27.84
C LYS A 353 8.65 65.09 26.72
N TRP A 354 9.19 65.12 25.50
CA TRP A 354 8.62 65.87 24.36
C TRP A 354 8.22 65.03 23.14
N LEU A 355 8.24 63.69 23.23
CA LEU A 355 7.94 62.82 22.08
C LEU A 355 6.48 62.29 21.99
N PHE A 356 5.59 62.67 22.92
CA PHE A 356 4.18 62.28 22.92
C PHE A 356 3.20 63.39 22.49
N GLY A 357 3.68 64.50 21.94
CA GLY A 357 2.85 65.66 21.57
C GLY A 357 2.27 65.67 20.15
N ALA A 358 2.61 64.71 19.29
CA ALA A 358 2.32 64.79 17.85
C ALA A 358 1.22 63.85 17.32
N THR A 359 0.58 63.02 18.16
CA THR A 359 -0.48 62.09 17.73
C THR A 359 -1.89 62.46 18.19
N ALA A 360 -2.06 63.52 18.99
CA ALA A 360 -3.37 63.92 19.54
C ALA A 360 -4.14 64.98 18.73
N ILE A 361 -3.58 65.55 17.66
CA ILE A 361 -4.25 66.60 16.85
C ILE A 361 -4.97 66.01 15.61
N ALA A 362 -4.69 64.77 15.21
CA ALA A 362 -5.30 64.16 14.03
C ALA A 362 -6.70 63.55 14.26
N LEU A 363 -7.10 63.27 15.51
CA LEU A 363 -8.40 62.64 15.81
C LEU A 363 -9.49 63.64 16.25
N GLY A 364 -9.13 64.87 16.61
CA GLY A 364 -10.11 65.93 16.95
C GLY A 364 -10.70 66.67 15.75
N GLY A 365 -10.03 66.64 14.59
CA GLY A 365 -10.45 67.37 13.39
C GLY A 365 -11.55 66.70 12.57
N VAL A 366 -11.77 65.39 12.73
CA VAL A 366 -12.77 64.62 11.94
C VAL A 366 -14.14 64.58 12.63
N ALA A 367 -14.20 64.81 13.95
CA ALA A 367 -15.48 64.79 14.69
C ALA A 367 -16.31 66.10 14.54
N LEU A 368 -15.67 67.23 14.20
CA LEU A 368 -16.36 68.52 14.07
C LEU A 368 -16.95 68.77 12.68
N SER A 369 -16.45 68.09 11.64
CA SER A 369 -16.95 68.24 10.26
C SER A 369 -18.24 67.44 9.98
N VAL A 370 -18.54 66.41 10.77
CA VAL A 370 -19.79 65.61 10.64
C VAL A 370 -20.99 66.29 11.31
N VAL A 371 -20.78 67.14 12.33
CA VAL A 371 -21.88 67.80 13.06
C VAL A 371 -22.40 69.06 12.34
N ILE A 372 -21.59 69.69 11.48
CA ILE A 372 -21.99 70.89 10.72
C ILE A 372 -22.76 70.53 9.43
N ALA A 373 -22.57 69.33 8.88
CA ALA A 373 -23.30 68.86 7.69
C ALA A 373 -24.73 68.35 8.01
N ALA A 374 -25.10 68.22 9.28
CA ALA A 374 -26.42 67.72 9.71
C ALA A 374 -27.40 68.82 10.14
N ARG A 375 -27.10 70.11 9.89
CA ARG A 375 -27.96 71.23 10.31
C ARG A 375 -28.20 72.34 9.28
N ASN A 376 -28.20 72.02 7.99
CA ASN A 376 -28.83 72.85 6.95
C ASN A 376 -29.64 72.00 5.99
#